data_AF-A0AAV3R9H1-F1
#
_entry.id   AF-A0AAV3R9H1-F1
#
_cell.length_a   1.000
_cell.length_b   1.000
_cell.length_c   1.000
_cell.angle_alpha   90.00
_cell.angle_beta   90.00
_cell.angle_gamma   90.00
#
_symmetry.space_group_name_H-M   'P 1'
#
loop_
_entity.id
_entity.type
_entity.pdbx_description
1 polymer ?
#
loop_
_entity_poly.entity_id
_entity_poly.type
_entity_poly.pdbx_seq_one_letter_code
_entity_poly.pdbx_strand_id
1 'polypeptide(L)'
;MEAPKSIVHDIGGPKHDTLRFGLDAAKSEIIGSHPLESSYQSAKTTQQEMNRKVLAHTYGAAFPLKMELDRQILSRFQRPPGPIPSSMLGLEAMTGGLEDFGFEDYLNDPRDSEIFRPHDMHHGMEVRLKLSSGPVCPSFM
;
A
#
# COMPACT_ATOMS: atom_id res chain seq x y z
N MET A 1 23.21 -20.14 17.53
CA MET A 1 23.95 -18.86 17.53
C MET A 1 23.19 -17.95 16.59
N GLU A 2 22.19 -17.22 17.10
CA GLU A 2 21.38 -16.32 16.27
C GLU A 2 22.25 -15.13 15.86
N ALA A 3 22.36 -14.89 14.56
CA ALA A 3 23.06 -13.73 14.03
C ALA A 3 22.33 -12.45 14.50
N PRO A 4 23.06 -11.37 14.81
CA PRO A 4 22.43 -10.11 15.18
C PRO A 4 21.61 -9.59 13.99
N LYS A 5 20.28 -9.51 14.16
CA LYS A 5 19.31 -9.06 13.14
C LYS A 5 19.23 -7.52 13.04
N SER A 6 20.33 -6.80 13.30
CA SER A 6 20.30 -5.33 13.22
C SER A 6 21.61 -4.74 12.71
N ILE A 7 21.48 -3.89 11.69
CA ILE A 7 22.51 -2.95 11.28
C ILE A 7 22.30 -1.70 12.11
N VAL A 8 23.27 -1.33 12.95
CA VAL A 8 23.26 -0.08 13.71
C VAL A 8 23.54 1.06 12.73
N HIS A 9 22.51 1.80 12.30
CA HIS A 9 22.68 3.01 11.48
C HIS A 9 21.79 4.16 11.95
N ASP A 10 22.38 5.36 12.00
CA ASP A 10 21.78 6.65 12.41
C ASP A 10 20.83 7.26 11.34
N ILE A 11 20.58 6.57 10.24
CA ILE A 11 19.77 7.10 9.14
C ILE A 11 18.30 6.77 9.42
N GLY A 12 17.57 7.73 10.00
CA GLY A 12 16.11 7.66 10.12
C GLY A 12 15.56 6.84 11.28
N GLY A 13 16.41 6.30 12.17
CA GLY A 13 15.95 5.73 13.43
C GLY A 13 15.29 6.82 14.28
N PRO A 14 14.01 6.68 14.71
CA PRO A 14 13.43 7.62 15.64
C PRO A 14 14.27 7.60 16.91
N LYS A 15 14.96 8.70 17.22
CA LYS A 15 15.55 8.91 18.54
C LYS A 15 14.39 9.00 19.52
N HIS A 16 14.01 7.86 20.06
CA HIS A 16 12.90 7.77 21.00
C HIS A 16 13.30 8.48 22.30
N ASP A 17 12.66 9.63 22.54
CA ASP A 17 12.88 10.42 23.75
C ASP A 17 12.16 9.74 24.93
N THR A 18 12.90 8.91 25.64
CA THR A 18 12.36 8.08 26.74
C THR A 18 11.80 8.90 27.89
N LEU A 19 12.26 10.13 28.06
CA LEU A 19 11.76 11.03 29.12
C LEU A 19 10.40 11.62 28.78
N ARG A 20 10.10 11.82 27.48
CA ARG A 20 8.80 12.35 27.04
C ARG A 20 7.79 11.26 26.68
N PHE A 21 8.26 10.15 26.13
CA PHE A 21 7.39 9.12 25.54
C PHE A 21 7.39 7.78 26.31
N GLY A 22 8.23 7.64 27.34
CA GLY A 22 8.30 6.45 28.18
C GLY A 22 9.33 5.44 27.68
N LEU A 23 9.30 4.20 28.21
CA LEU A 23 10.17 3.12 27.74
C LEU A 23 9.66 2.56 26.41
N ASP A 24 10.59 2.18 25.54
CA ASP A 24 10.30 1.56 24.26
C ASP A 24 9.52 0.24 24.43
N ALA A 25 8.40 0.11 23.72
CA ALA A 25 7.64 -1.13 23.66
C ALA A 25 8.27 -2.10 22.65
N ALA A 26 8.03 -3.41 22.76
CA ALA A 26 8.55 -4.43 21.82
C ALA A 26 8.26 -4.13 20.32
N LYS A 27 7.32 -3.22 20.02
CA LYS A 27 7.04 -2.73 18.67
C LYS A 27 8.17 -1.86 18.07
N SER A 28 8.96 -1.16 18.87
CA SER A 28 10.09 -0.36 18.37
C SER A 28 11.35 -1.20 18.12
N GLU A 29 11.36 -2.46 18.56
CA GLU A 29 12.41 -3.44 18.26
C GLU A 29 12.20 -4.13 16.89
N ILE A 30 11.04 -3.91 16.24
CA ILE A 30 10.76 -4.40 14.89
C ILE A 30 11.53 -3.52 13.89
N ILE A 31 12.77 -3.90 13.63
CA ILE A 31 13.63 -3.25 12.63
C ILE A 31 13.31 -3.86 11.26
N GLY A 32 13.11 -3.01 10.25
CA GLY A 32 12.93 -3.44 8.87
C GLY A 32 14.11 -4.27 8.38
N SER A 33 13.91 -5.04 7.31
CA SER A 33 14.97 -5.86 6.73
C SER A 33 16.16 -5.02 6.25
N HIS A 34 15.90 -3.76 5.89
CA HIS A 34 16.87 -2.82 5.37
C HIS A 34 16.85 -1.47 6.13
N PRO A 35 18.01 -0.88 6.48
CA PRO A 35 18.08 0.34 7.30
C PRO A 35 17.38 1.56 6.66
N LEU A 36 17.31 1.61 5.33
CA LEU A 36 16.66 2.69 4.59
C LEU A 36 15.14 2.52 4.42
N GLU A 37 14.61 1.34 4.71
CA GLU A 37 13.20 0.99 4.45
C GLU A 37 12.24 1.89 5.24
N SER A 38 12.51 2.09 6.53
CA SER A 38 11.72 2.98 7.40
C SER A 38 11.77 4.44 6.96
N SER A 39 12.94 4.91 6.50
CA SER A 39 13.12 6.26 5.97
C SER A 39 12.30 6.47 4.69
N TYR A 40 12.28 5.49 3.79
CA TYR A 40 11.46 5.58 2.57
C TYR A 40 9.96 5.60 2.88
N GLN A 41 9.49 4.72 3.77
CA GLN A 41 8.08 4.65 4.15
C GLN A 41 7.59 5.93 4.83
N SER A 42 8.41 6.49 5.74
CA SER A 42 8.09 7.73 6.44
C SER A 42 8.14 8.96 5.53
N ALA A 43 9.13 9.04 4.62
CA ALA A 43 9.28 10.17 3.70
C ALA A 43 8.02 10.44 2.88
N LYS A 44 7.40 9.38 2.31
CA LYS A 44 6.17 9.50 1.53
C LYS A 44 5.02 10.07 2.38
N THR A 45 4.87 9.58 3.60
CA THR A 45 3.82 10.02 4.54
C THR A 45 4.03 11.48 4.95
N THR A 46 5.26 11.84 5.33
CA THR A 46 5.61 13.21 5.70
C THR A 46 5.40 14.18 4.53
N GLN A 47 5.76 13.79 3.31
CA GLN A 47 5.54 14.61 2.12
C GLN A 47 4.05 14.86 1.88
N GLN A 48 3.22 13.83 2.00
CA GLN A 48 1.76 13.95 1.87
C GLN A 48 1.17 14.88 2.93
N GLU A 49 1.61 14.77 4.18
CA GLU A 49 1.18 15.67 5.26
C GLU A 49 1.59 17.12 5.03
N MET A 50 2.82 17.35 4.57
CA MET A 50 3.30 18.69 4.21
C MET A 50 2.46 19.27 3.07
N ASN A 51 2.27 18.52 1.98
CA ASN A 51 1.43 18.94 0.85
C ASN A 51 0.01 19.27 1.29
N ARG A 52 -0.59 18.45 2.17
CA ARG A 52 -1.93 18.69 2.72
C ARG A 52 -2.02 20.00 3.51
N LYS A 53 -0.99 20.30 4.33
CA LYS A 53 -0.92 21.57 5.07
C LYS A 53 -0.79 22.75 4.11
N VAL A 54 0.08 22.66 3.11
CA VAL A 54 0.24 23.72 2.08
C VAL A 54 -1.09 23.99 1.39
N LEU A 55 -1.78 22.95 0.91
CA LEU A 55 -3.10 23.07 0.28
C LEU A 55 -4.14 23.73 1.20
N ALA A 56 -4.16 23.35 2.48
CA ALA A 56 -5.06 23.95 3.46
C ALA A 56 -4.80 25.45 3.65
N HIS A 57 -3.53 25.86 3.65
CA HIS A 57 -3.13 27.26 3.77
C HIS A 57 -3.42 28.07 2.49
N THR A 58 -3.24 27.47 1.31
CA THR A 58 -3.44 28.17 0.03
C THR A 58 -4.91 28.28 -0.38
N TYR A 59 -5.66 27.19 -0.24
CA TYR A 59 -7.04 27.09 -0.77
C TYR A 59 -8.11 26.95 0.32
N GLY A 60 -7.71 26.90 1.60
CA GLY A 60 -8.60 26.73 2.73
C GLY A 60 -8.82 25.27 3.12
N ALA A 61 -9.46 25.06 4.28
CA ALA A 61 -9.61 23.73 4.89
C ALA A 61 -10.52 22.77 4.10
N ALA A 62 -11.45 23.28 3.28
CA ALA A 62 -12.40 22.45 2.53
C ALA A 62 -11.75 21.66 1.38
N PHE A 63 -10.70 22.21 0.76
CA PHE A 63 -10.04 21.60 -0.40
C PHE A 63 -9.34 20.26 -0.08
N PRO A 64 -8.45 20.16 0.93
CA PRO A 64 -7.85 18.87 1.29
C PRO A 64 -8.89 17.85 1.81
N LEU A 65 -10.00 18.30 2.41
CA LEU A 65 -11.09 17.40 2.80
C LEU A 65 -11.78 16.79 1.57
N LYS A 66 -12.07 17.60 0.54
CA LYS A 66 -12.59 17.09 -0.73
C LYS A 66 -11.64 16.06 -1.34
N MET A 67 -10.35 16.39 -1.42
CA MET A 67 -9.36 15.45 -1.95
C MET A 67 -9.34 14.14 -1.17
N GLU A 68 -9.42 14.17 0.15
CA GLU A 68 -9.47 12.95 0.96
C GLU A 68 -10.73 12.12 0.68
N LEU A 69 -11.89 12.75 0.47
CA LEU A 69 -13.11 12.06 0.05
C LEU A 69 -12.93 11.40 -1.33
N ASP A 70 -12.40 12.13 -2.30
CA ASP A 70 -12.13 11.61 -3.64
C ASP A 70 -11.16 10.42 -3.58
N ARG A 71 -10.11 10.51 -2.75
CA ARG A 71 -9.16 9.41 -2.49
C ARG A 71 -9.85 8.17 -1.94
N GLN A 72 -10.76 8.33 -0.98
CA GLN A 72 -11.52 7.22 -0.38
C GLN A 72 -12.51 6.58 -1.35
N ILE A 73 -13.08 7.36 -2.27
CA ILE A 73 -13.96 6.84 -3.33
C ILE A 73 -13.14 6.03 -4.32
N LEU A 74 -12.01 6.59 -4.77
CA LEU A 74 -11.11 5.95 -5.75
C LEU A 74 -10.37 4.74 -5.17
N SER A 75 -10.17 4.69 -3.84
CA SER A 75 -9.55 3.55 -3.18
C SER A 75 -10.45 2.32 -3.10
N ARG A 76 -11.74 2.45 -3.41
CA ARG A 76 -12.70 1.33 -3.34
C ARG A 76 -12.75 0.59 -4.66
N PHE A 77 -12.51 -0.71 -4.61
CA PHE A 77 -12.72 -1.61 -5.73
C PHE A 77 -14.21 -1.77 -6.02
N GLN A 78 -14.62 -1.44 -7.25
CA GLN A 78 -16.02 -1.56 -7.70
C GLN A 78 -16.25 -2.78 -8.62
N ARG A 79 -15.20 -3.48 -9.06
CA ARG A 79 -15.32 -4.58 -10.01
C ARG A 79 -15.60 -5.92 -9.30
N PRO A 80 -16.54 -6.75 -9.81
CA PRO A 80 -16.67 -8.14 -9.37
C PRO A 80 -15.36 -8.91 -9.60
N PRO A 81 -15.11 -9.99 -8.83
CA PRO A 81 -13.86 -10.74 -8.87
C PRO A 81 -13.77 -11.42 -10.24
N GLY A 82 -12.82 -11.00 -11.07
CA GLY A 82 -12.75 -11.39 -12.46
C GLY A 82 -11.35 -11.76 -12.94
N PRO A 83 -11.24 -12.26 -14.19
CA PRO A 83 -9.96 -12.65 -14.77
C PRO A 83 -9.06 -11.46 -15.00
N ILE A 84 -9.66 -10.27 -15.22
CA ILE A 84 -8.92 -9.02 -15.36
C ILE A 84 -8.86 -8.36 -13.98
N PRO A 85 -7.66 -8.23 -13.37
CA PRO A 85 -7.51 -7.48 -12.14
C PRO A 85 -7.91 -6.02 -12.37
N SER A 86 -8.54 -5.41 -11.38
CA SER A 86 -8.75 -3.96 -11.39
C SER A 86 -7.47 -3.25 -10.98
N SER A 87 -6.96 -2.36 -11.82
CA SER A 87 -5.94 -1.38 -11.44
C SER A 87 -6.58 -0.20 -10.71
N MET A 88 -5.86 0.41 -9.77
CA MET A 88 -6.34 1.58 -9.04
C MET A 88 -6.01 2.87 -9.79
N LEU A 89 -6.17 2.87 -11.12
CA LEU A 89 -5.67 3.92 -12.02
C LEU A 89 -6.12 5.32 -11.61
N GLY A 90 -7.39 5.47 -11.21
CA GLY A 90 -7.91 6.77 -10.75
C GLY A 90 -7.23 7.24 -9.46
N LEU A 91 -7.00 6.33 -8.51
CA LEU A 91 -6.27 6.64 -7.27
C LEU A 91 -4.82 7.01 -7.59
N GLU A 92 -4.15 6.24 -8.45
CA GLU A 92 -2.78 6.48 -8.88
C GLU A 92 -2.64 7.85 -9.55
N ALA A 93 -3.57 8.22 -10.44
CA ALA A 93 -3.63 9.52 -11.09
C ALA A 93 -3.77 10.66 -10.06
N MET A 94 -4.62 10.47 -9.06
CA MET A 94 -4.86 11.47 -8.01
C MET A 94 -3.65 11.63 -7.07
N THR A 95 -2.94 10.54 -6.78
CA THR A 95 -1.76 10.56 -5.90
C THR A 95 -0.46 10.89 -6.62
N GLY A 96 -0.47 11.00 -7.96
CA GLY A 96 0.72 11.20 -8.78
C GLY A 96 1.56 9.94 -8.97
N GLY A 97 1.01 8.75 -8.68
CA GLY A 97 1.72 7.48 -8.79
C GLY A 97 1.94 7.00 -10.23
N LEU A 98 1.29 7.62 -11.21
CA LEU A 98 1.48 7.28 -12.63
C LEU A 98 2.87 7.67 -13.17
N GLU A 99 3.52 8.62 -12.50
CA GLU A 99 4.86 9.10 -12.87
C GLU A 99 5.97 8.36 -12.08
N ASP A 100 5.60 7.62 -11.04
CA ASP A 100 6.54 6.86 -10.22
C ASP A 100 6.98 5.60 -10.96
N PHE A 101 8.29 5.42 -11.15
CA PHE A 101 8.86 4.19 -11.70
C PHE A 101 9.19 3.21 -10.57
N GLY A 102 8.48 2.09 -10.56
CA GLY A 102 8.58 1.06 -9.55
C GLY A 102 9.38 -0.17 -9.97
N PHE A 103 9.46 -1.12 -9.05
CA PHE A 103 10.05 -2.43 -9.30
C PHE A 103 9.23 -3.26 -10.28
N GLU A 104 7.90 -3.17 -10.18
CA GLU A 104 6.95 -3.88 -11.05
C GLU A 104 7.13 -3.47 -12.52
N ASP A 105 7.50 -2.21 -12.78
CA ASP A 105 7.77 -1.71 -14.13
C ASP A 105 9.05 -2.30 -14.75
N TYR A 106 10.01 -2.69 -13.90
CA TYR A 106 11.27 -3.28 -14.34
C TYR A 106 11.21 -4.82 -14.42
N LEU A 107 10.61 -5.48 -13.43
CA LEU A 107 10.54 -6.94 -13.36
C LEU A 107 9.25 -7.57 -13.90
N ASN A 108 8.27 -6.74 -14.29
CA ASN A 108 6.90 -7.13 -14.61
C ASN A 108 6.13 -7.63 -13.38
N ASP A 109 4.83 -7.35 -13.37
CA ASP A 109 3.93 -7.84 -12.34
C ASP A 109 3.74 -9.36 -12.49
N PRO A 110 3.91 -10.16 -11.42
CA PRO A 110 3.63 -11.60 -11.45
C PRO A 110 2.20 -11.94 -11.92
N ARG A 111 1.25 -11.02 -11.73
CA ARG A 111 -0.15 -11.16 -12.18
C ARG A 111 -0.31 -11.10 -13.69
N ASP A 112 0.64 -10.47 -14.40
CA ASP A 112 0.65 -10.37 -15.86
C ASP A 112 1.50 -11.49 -16.50
N SER A 113 2.01 -12.44 -15.70
CA SER A 113 2.79 -13.56 -16.22
C SER A 113 1.92 -14.52 -17.05
N GLU A 114 2.50 -15.08 -18.11
CA GLU A 114 1.82 -16.08 -18.98
C GLU A 114 1.42 -17.36 -18.22
N ILE A 115 2.05 -17.61 -17.07
CA ILE A 115 1.79 -18.78 -16.21
C ILE A 115 0.63 -18.51 -15.25
N PHE A 116 0.24 -17.24 -15.05
CA PHE A 116 -0.83 -16.87 -14.15
C PHE A 116 -2.18 -17.39 -14.67
N ARG A 117 -2.82 -18.25 -13.87
CA ARG A 117 -4.17 -18.79 -14.13
C ARG A 117 -5.17 -17.95 -13.34
N PRO A 118 -5.98 -17.09 -13.98
CA PRO A 118 -7.00 -16.34 -13.27
C PRO A 118 -8.03 -17.27 -12.66
N HIS A 119 -8.68 -16.86 -11.57
CA HIS A 119 -9.77 -17.62 -10.96
C HIS A 119 -11.01 -17.59 -11.87
N ASP A 120 -11.80 -18.66 -11.90
CA ASP A 120 -13.07 -18.69 -12.63
C ASP A 120 -14.07 -17.70 -12.01
N MET A 121 -14.65 -16.83 -12.84
CA MET A 121 -15.65 -15.85 -12.41
C MET A 121 -16.92 -16.51 -11.91
N HIS A 122 -17.37 -17.55 -12.62
CA HIS A 122 -18.66 -18.16 -12.32
C HIS A 122 -18.60 -18.79 -10.93
N HIS A 123 -17.63 -19.68 -10.74
CA HIS A 123 -17.44 -20.32 -9.45
C HIS A 123 -17.03 -19.33 -8.35
N GLY A 124 -16.23 -18.31 -8.66
CA GLY A 124 -15.90 -17.26 -7.69
C GLY A 124 -17.12 -16.48 -7.20
N MET A 125 -18.11 -16.25 -8.07
CA MET A 125 -19.37 -15.61 -7.71
C MET A 125 -20.24 -16.54 -6.85
N GLU A 126 -20.30 -17.83 -7.17
CA GLU A 126 -21.00 -18.83 -6.36
C GLU A 126 -20.46 -18.89 -4.93
N VAL A 127 -19.13 -18.93 -4.76
CA VAL A 127 -18.49 -18.95 -3.43
C VAL A 127 -18.82 -17.68 -2.65
N ARG A 128 -18.77 -16.51 -3.32
CA ARG A 128 -19.12 -15.22 -2.68
C ARG A 128 -20.59 -15.17 -2.23
N LEU A 129 -21.49 -15.71 -3.05
CA LEU A 129 -22.92 -15.80 -2.75
C LEU A 129 -23.27 -16.97 -1.82
N LYS A 130 -22.27 -17.76 -1.40
CA LYS A 130 -22.44 -18.96 -0.56
C LYS A 130 -23.29 -20.06 -1.22
N LEU A 131 -23.32 -20.09 -2.55
CA LEU A 131 -23.95 -21.15 -3.34
C LEU A 131 -23.03 -22.36 -3.47
N SER A 132 -21.71 -22.14 -3.50
CA SER A 132 -20.68 -23.18 -3.49
C SER A 132 -19.71 -23.00 -2.31
N SER A 133 -19.07 -24.08 -1.89
CA SER A 133 -18.11 -24.10 -0.78
C SER A 133 -16.71 -24.44 -1.26
N GLY A 134 -15.69 -23.91 -0.57
CA GLY A 134 -14.28 -24.17 -0.86
C GLY A 134 -13.55 -23.01 -1.53
N PRO A 135 -12.26 -23.20 -1.87
CA PRO A 135 -11.47 -22.22 -2.61
C PRO A 135 -11.96 -22.11 -4.05
N VAL A 136 -11.88 -20.91 -4.62
CA VAL A 136 -12.30 -20.66 -6.00
C VAL A 136 -11.43 -21.47 -6.96
N CYS A 137 -12.03 -22.22 -7.89
CA CYS A 137 -11.30 -22.96 -8.90
C CYS A 137 -10.56 -22.03 -9.88
N PRO A 138 -9.36 -22.42 -10.33
CA PRO A 138 -8.69 -21.72 -11.42
C PRO A 138 -9.50 -21.88 -12.71
N SER A 139 -9.49 -20.85 -13.55
CA SER A 139 -10.11 -20.90 -14.87
C SER A 139 -9.38 -21.90 -15.78
N PHE A 140 -10.13 -22.51 -16.70
CA PHE A 140 -9.62 -23.53 -17.63
C PHE A 140 -8.82 -22.96 -18.81
N MET A 141 -8.69 -21.64 -18.93
CA MET A 141 -7.82 -21.00 -19.92
C MET A 141 -6.36 -21.03 -19.46
#